data_AF-A0A7Y9ED22-F1
#
_entry.id   AF-A0A7Y9ED22-F1
#
_cell.length_a   1.000
_cell.length_b   1.000
_cell.length_c   1.000
_cell.angle_alpha   90.00
_cell.angle_beta   90.00
_cell.angle_gamma   90.00
#
_symmetry.space_group_name_H-M   'P 1'
#
loop_
_entity.id
_entity.type
_entity.pdbx_description
1 polymer ?
#
loop_
_entity_poly.entity_id
_entity_poly.type
_entity_poly.pdbx_seq_one_letter_code
_entity_poly.pdbx_strand_id
1 'polypeptide(L)'
;MPRAHCKKTPGRHRKPNSLSLAWRTTGGVVVGAAVLGTAAATANASVLPFGSTPVSSAAADLAPGLTARGAPSGRTSGRTSGPASGKAPKPTASKAPAAKRDARPEQPRAKTSEKAAAKSRPTAAQAIRLARSQVGIEEDGGGETKFQEWYMTTSRARETLARDGGSLDGYGDANWCDMFVSWVGEQIGFSEQVGSDAWTVAHARWFQEHGRWGTEPRPGAIVFFAWDGGESVDDIEHVGMVVEKVDDGTIETVEGNADNAVRVKERSTDVVVGYGYPDYRS
;
A
#
# COMPACT_ATOMS: atom_id res chain seq x y z
N MET A 1 -33.51 -20.56 -28.68
CA MET A 1 -33.75 -19.10 -28.51
C MET A 1 -32.42 -18.44 -28.17
N PRO A 2 -31.82 -17.62 -29.06
CA PRO A 2 -30.64 -16.83 -28.70
C PRO A 2 -31.06 -15.74 -27.70
N ARG A 3 -30.32 -15.60 -26.60
CA ARG A 3 -30.52 -14.48 -25.66
C ARG A 3 -30.08 -13.19 -26.34
N ALA A 4 -30.96 -12.18 -26.38
CA ALA A 4 -30.58 -10.86 -26.84
C ALA A 4 -29.56 -10.26 -25.86
N HIS A 5 -28.41 -9.82 -26.38
CA HIS A 5 -27.44 -9.05 -25.61
C HIS A 5 -28.02 -7.65 -25.35
N CYS A 6 -28.70 -7.50 -24.20
CA CYS A 6 -29.02 -6.18 -23.69
C CYS A 6 -27.70 -5.50 -23.30
N LYS A 7 -27.25 -4.53 -24.10
CA LYS A 7 -26.12 -3.69 -23.71
C LYS A 7 -26.52 -2.93 -22.45
N LYS A 8 -25.94 -3.27 -21.30
CA LYS A 8 -26.03 -2.44 -20.10
C LYS A 8 -25.51 -1.04 -20.48
N THR A 9 -26.29 -0.01 -20.20
CA THR A 9 -25.76 1.36 -20.22
C THR A 9 -24.69 1.46 -19.14
N PRO A 10 -23.49 2.03 -19.40
CA PRO A 10 -22.48 2.19 -18.36
C PRO A 10 -23.08 2.94 -17.17
N GLY A 11 -22.85 2.40 -15.98
CA GLY A 11 -23.49 2.83 -14.76
C GLY A 11 -22.98 4.18 -14.29
N ARG A 12 -23.82 4.80 -13.45
CA ARG A 12 -23.69 6.20 -13.03
C ARG A 12 -22.47 6.48 -12.12
N HIS A 13 -21.69 5.46 -11.81
CA HIS A 13 -20.57 5.48 -10.87
C HIS A 13 -19.20 5.49 -11.56
N ARG A 14 -19.15 5.29 -12.88
CA ARG A 14 -17.91 5.22 -13.65
C ARG A 14 -17.49 6.59 -14.17
N LYS A 15 -16.54 7.25 -13.49
CA LYS A 15 -15.85 8.43 -14.05
C LYS A 15 -14.93 7.96 -15.20
N PRO A 16 -14.97 8.59 -16.39
CA PRO A 16 -14.02 8.26 -17.45
C PRO A 16 -12.62 8.81 -17.12
N ASN A 17 -11.60 7.95 -17.12
CA ASN A 17 -10.20 8.37 -17.02
C ASN A 17 -9.78 9.14 -18.27
N SER A 18 -9.80 10.47 -18.21
CA SER A 18 -9.35 11.35 -19.29
C SER A 18 -7.86 11.67 -19.17
N LEU A 19 -6.99 10.71 -19.48
CA LEU A 19 -5.57 10.97 -19.71
C LEU A 19 -5.15 10.46 -21.10
N SER A 20 -5.20 11.37 -22.07
CA SER A 20 -4.73 11.13 -23.43
C SER A 20 -3.20 11.07 -23.47
N LEU A 21 -2.64 10.00 -24.07
CA LEU A 21 -1.21 9.88 -24.32
C LEU A 21 -0.71 11.04 -25.20
N ALA A 22 0.23 11.83 -24.67
CA ALA A 22 0.98 12.80 -25.46
C ALA A 22 2.07 12.08 -26.27
N TRP A 23 1.77 11.70 -27.51
CA TRP A 23 2.79 11.22 -28.45
C TRP A 23 3.78 12.35 -28.80
N ARG A 24 5.02 12.24 -28.32
CA ARG A 24 6.14 13.04 -28.80
C ARG A 24 6.54 12.55 -30.21
N THR A 25 6.25 13.34 -31.23
CA THR A 25 6.71 13.09 -32.61
C THR A 25 8.16 13.52 -32.78
N THR A 26 9.04 12.57 -33.06
CA THR A 26 10.46 12.83 -33.33
C THR A 26 10.72 12.90 -34.84
N GLY A 27 11.40 13.98 -35.28
CA GLY A 27 12.13 14.00 -36.55
C GLY A 27 11.40 14.65 -37.74
N GLY A 28 11.97 15.75 -38.24
CA GLY A 28 11.48 16.45 -39.44
C GLY A 28 12.21 17.78 -39.68
N VAL A 29 13.49 17.72 -40.07
CA VAL A 29 14.25 18.93 -40.44
C VAL A 29 13.79 19.41 -41.81
N VAL A 30 13.33 20.67 -41.90
CA VAL A 30 13.19 21.39 -43.16
C VAL A 30 13.99 22.68 -43.07
N VAL A 31 15.00 22.80 -43.94
CA VAL A 31 15.81 24.00 -44.12
C VAL A 31 15.09 24.97 -45.06
N GLY A 32 14.96 26.24 -44.67
CA GLY A 32 14.29 27.27 -45.48
C GLY A 32 14.71 28.70 -45.12
N ALA A 33 15.43 29.35 -46.04
CA ALA A 33 15.79 30.77 -46.08
C ALA A 33 14.57 31.74 -46.03
N ALA A 34 14.66 33.04 -45.72
CA ALA A 34 15.68 33.93 -45.14
C ALA A 34 15.07 35.37 -44.98
N VAL A 35 15.94 36.37 -44.71
CA VAL A 35 15.79 37.82 -45.01
C VAL A 35 15.27 38.77 -43.90
N LEU A 36 16.24 39.54 -43.39
CA LEU A 36 16.26 40.98 -42.98
C LEU A 36 15.11 41.61 -42.17
N GLY A 37 15.50 42.31 -41.09
CA GLY A 37 14.66 43.27 -40.38
C GLY A 37 15.42 44.01 -39.26
N THR A 38 16.33 44.93 -39.59
CA THR A 38 17.01 45.80 -38.63
C THR A 38 16.17 47.03 -38.27
N ALA A 39 15.90 47.23 -36.97
CA ALA A 39 15.56 48.53 -36.41
C ALA A 39 15.98 48.59 -34.94
N ALA A 40 16.64 49.68 -34.53
CA ALA A 40 17.04 49.93 -33.14
C ALA A 40 16.46 51.27 -32.67
N ALA A 41 15.94 51.29 -31.43
CA ALA A 41 15.55 52.48 -30.68
C ALA A 41 15.59 52.12 -29.17
N THR A 42 16.70 52.37 -28.48
CA THR A 42 16.92 53.53 -27.59
C THR A 42 16.02 53.60 -26.34
N ALA A 43 16.60 53.18 -25.22
CA ALA A 43 16.58 53.81 -23.89
C ALA A 43 15.28 54.44 -23.33
N ASN A 44 14.93 54.09 -22.08
CA ASN A 44 15.56 54.73 -20.93
C ASN A 44 15.30 53.99 -19.60
N ALA A 45 16.22 54.16 -18.66
CA ALA A 45 16.05 53.71 -17.28
C ALA A 45 15.35 54.78 -16.43
N SER A 46 14.78 54.38 -15.31
CA SER A 46 14.55 55.28 -14.18
C SER A 46 14.82 54.54 -12.88
N VAL A 47 15.59 55.18 -12.01
CA VAL A 47 16.18 54.63 -10.79
C VAL A 47 15.39 55.13 -9.58
N LEU A 48 15.15 54.22 -8.63
CA LEU A 48 15.14 54.32 -7.15
C LEU A 48 15.19 55.74 -6.52
N PRO A 49 14.56 56.00 -5.35
CA PRO A 49 15.11 55.45 -4.09
C PRO A 49 14.18 55.10 -2.91
N PHE A 50 14.61 54.05 -2.19
CA PHE A 50 14.69 53.84 -0.73
C PHE A 50 13.84 54.65 0.27
N GLY A 51 13.28 53.94 1.27
CA GLY A 51 12.81 54.49 2.54
C GLY A 51 12.76 53.43 3.66
N SER A 52 13.20 53.76 4.89
CA SER A 52 13.46 52.83 5.99
C SER A 52 13.65 53.56 7.34
N THR A 53 13.65 52.93 8.53
CA THR A 53 13.54 51.47 8.85
C THR A 53 12.27 51.08 9.67
N PRO A 54 12.15 51.27 11.01
CA PRO A 54 11.54 50.20 11.81
C PRO A 54 10.45 50.60 12.82
N VAL A 55 9.67 49.61 13.28
CA VAL A 55 9.00 49.67 14.59
C VAL A 55 9.19 48.33 15.31
N SER A 56 9.52 48.40 16.61
CA SER A 56 9.72 47.27 17.50
C SER A 56 8.54 47.11 18.45
N SER A 57 8.13 45.87 18.73
CA SER A 57 7.45 45.46 19.96
C SER A 57 7.58 43.94 20.06
N ALA A 58 8.62 43.41 20.72
CA ALA A 58 8.74 43.23 22.17
C ALA A 58 8.09 41.92 22.65
N ALA A 59 8.91 41.06 23.25
CA ALA A 59 8.48 39.84 23.92
C ALA A 59 7.83 40.14 25.28
N ALA A 60 7.04 39.19 25.76
CA ALA A 60 6.58 39.16 27.15
C ALA A 60 6.71 37.73 27.71
N ASP A 61 7.83 37.45 28.36
CA ASP A 61 7.83 36.53 29.49
C ASP A 61 7.01 37.14 30.63
N LEU A 62 6.30 36.30 31.39
CA LEU A 62 6.27 36.28 32.88
C LEU A 62 5.15 35.38 33.41
N ALA A 63 5.54 34.29 34.08
CA ALA A 63 4.77 33.73 35.20
C ALA A 63 5.20 34.46 36.50
N PRO A 64 4.30 34.64 37.48
CA PRO A 64 4.07 33.63 38.54
C PRO A 64 2.57 33.53 38.93
N GLY A 65 2.07 32.65 39.81
CA GLY A 65 2.64 31.54 40.58
C GLY A 65 1.82 31.28 41.87
N LEU A 66 1.72 30.00 42.32
CA LEU A 66 1.18 29.55 43.62
C LEU A 66 -0.37 29.71 43.81
N THR A 67 -1.13 28.91 44.59
CA THR A 67 -0.84 27.95 45.68
C THR A 67 -1.83 26.76 45.75
N ALA A 68 -1.38 25.59 46.24
CA ALA A 68 -2.09 24.67 47.19
C ALA A 68 -3.44 23.99 46.79
N ARG A 69 -3.83 22.79 47.27
CA ARG A 69 -3.29 21.75 48.19
C ARG A 69 -4.14 20.46 48.01
N GLY A 70 -3.61 19.24 48.20
CA GLY A 70 -4.48 18.04 48.24
C GLY A 70 -3.83 16.64 48.13
N ALA A 71 -2.97 16.27 49.08
CA ALA A 71 -2.59 14.87 49.40
C ALA A 71 -3.00 14.61 50.89
N PRO A 72 -2.89 13.42 51.53
CA PRO A 72 -2.09 12.20 51.25
C PRO A 72 -2.93 10.89 51.34
N SER A 73 -2.48 9.63 51.24
CA SER A 73 -1.31 8.87 51.78
C SER A 73 -1.27 7.48 51.11
N GLY A 74 -0.21 6.66 51.12
CA GLY A 74 1.16 6.85 51.61
C GLY A 74 1.89 5.50 51.85
N ARG A 75 3.22 5.57 52.05
CA ARG A 75 4.11 4.59 52.73
C ARG A 75 4.36 3.20 52.08
N THR A 76 5.54 2.56 52.22
CA THR A 76 6.97 2.97 52.36
C THR A 76 7.84 1.70 52.35
N SER A 77 9.15 1.87 52.04
CA SER A 77 10.26 0.95 52.39
C SER A 77 10.40 -0.32 51.53
N GLY A 78 11.59 -0.87 51.30
CA GLY A 78 12.93 -0.48 51.78
C GLY A 78 14.05 -1.09 50.92
N ARG A 79 15.30 -0.68 51.16
CA ARG A 79 16.44 -0.88 50.23
C ARG A 79 17.55 -1.74 50.84
N THR A 80 18.26 -2.54 50.02
CA THR A 80 19.64 -3.10 50.24
C THR A 80 19.83 -4.05 51.45
N SER A 81 20.62 -5.14 51.46
CA SER A 81 21.82 -5.55 50.71
C SER A 81 22.36 -6.91 51.23
N GLY A 82 23.20 -7.60 50.47
CA GLY A 82 24.31 -8.42 51.02
C GLY A 82 24.23 -9.96 50.87
N PRO A 83 25.37 -10.70 50.85
CA PRO A 83 25.49 -11.98 50.14
C PRO A 83 25.93 -13.19 50.98
N ALA A 84 25.84 -14.41 50.41
CA ALA A 84 26.56 -15.60 50.89
C ALA A 84 26.81 -16.64 49.78
N SER A 85 28.00 -17.23 49.73
CA SER A 85 28.40 -18.32 48.82
C SER A 85 28.12 -19.71 49.40
N GLY A 86 27.89 -20.72 48.56
CA GLY A 86 27.75 -22.13 48.99
C GLY A 86 28.06 -23.14 47.88
N LYS A 87 29.01 -24.05 48.13
CA LYS A 87 29.56 -25.04 47.17
C LYS A 87 28.59 -26.19 46.81
N ALA A 88 28.82 -26.79 45.63
CA ALA A 88 28.32 -28.14 45.26
C ALA A 88 29.04 -29.27 46.04
N PRO A 89 28.51 -30.52 46.04
CA PRO A 89 29.04 -31.52 45.10
C PRO A 89 28.05 -32.60 44.57
N LYS A 90 28.47 -33.33 43.52
CA LYS A 90 28.02 -34.68 43.04
C LYS A 90 28.98 -35.77 43.61
N PRO A 91 28.75 -37.11 43.58
CA PRO A 91 28.11 -37.99 42.56
C PRO A 91 27.07 -38.99 43.17
N THR A 92 26.47 -40.03 42.56
CA THR A 92 26.87 -41.17 41.67
C THR A 92 25.63 -41.69 40.89
N ALA A 93 25.68 -42.07 39.61
CA ALA A 93 26.19 -43.30 38.96
C ALA A 93 25.44 -44.63 39.27
N SER A 94 24.72 -45.17 38.27
CA SER A 94 24.38 -46.60 38.12
C SER A 94 24.06 -46.98 36.67
N LYS A 95 24.28 -48.25 36.30
CA LYS A 95 24.47 -48.75 34.91
C LYS A 95 23.20 -49.30 34.22
N ALA A 96 23.28 -49.37 32.89
CA ALA A 96 22.40 -50.15 32.01
C ALA A 96 22.62 -51.68 32.12
N PRO A 97 21.86 -52.50 31.37
CA PRO A 97 22.47 -53.16 30.21
C PRO A 97 21.63 -53.08 28.91
N ALA A 98 22.22 -53.55 27.80
CA ALA A 98 21.71 -53.40 26.44
C ALA A 98 21.25 -54.73 25.80
N ALA A 99 20.45 -54.63 24.73
CA ALA A 99 20.25 -55.71 23.76
C ALA A 99 20.13 -55.12 22.34
N LYS A 100 20.76 -55.79 21.35
CA LYS A 100 20.79 -55.38 19.93
C LYS A 100 19.66 -56.02 19.12
N ARG A 101 19.28 -55.39 17.99
CA ARG A 101 18.95 -56.09 16.73
C ARG A 101 18.93 -55.11 15.54
N ASP A 102 19.41 -55.60 14.40
CA ASP A 102 19.68 -54.84 13.18
C ASP A 102 18.49 -54.84 12.20
N ALA A 103 18.26 -53.74 11.47
CA ALA A 103 17.60 -53.75 10.14
C ALA A 103 17.73 -52.42 9.38
N ARG A 104 18.25 -52.51 8.15
CA ARG A 104 17.93 -51.75 6.90
C ARG A 104 17.72 -50.21 6.95
N PRO A 105 18.43 -49.43 6.10
CA PRO A 105 18.08 -48.03 5.87
C PRO A 105 16.91 -47.89 4.90
N GLU A 106 15.69 -47.73 5.41
CA GLU A 106 14.61 -47.11 4.62
C GLU A 106 14.75 -45.58 4.65
N GLN A 107 14.63 -44.95 3.48
CA GLN A 107 14.43 -43.50 3.42
C GLN A 107 12.94 -43.15 3.64
N PRO A 108 12.65 -42.14 4.46
CA PRO A 108 11.39 -41.41 4.33
C PRO A 108 11.59 -39.89 4.46
N ARG A 109 12.04 -39.22 3.40
CA ARG A 109 12.06 -37.73 3.31
C ARG A 109 11.61 -37.22 1.94
N ALA A 110 10.35 -37.48 1.60
CA ALA A 110 9.68 -36.84 0.46
C ALA A 110 8.21 -36.43 0.70
N LYS A 111 7.53 -36.97 1.73
CA LYS A 111 6.09 -36.73 1.98
C LYS A 111 5.76 -35.82 3.18
N THR A 112 6.78 -35.36 3.91
CA THR A 112 6.63 -34.44 5.06
C THR A 112 6.91 -32.97 4.71
N SER A 113 7.59 -32.70 3.60
CA SER A 113 7.93 -31.36 3.12
C SER A 113 6.74 -30.58 2.57
N GLU A 114 5.88 -31.21 1.75
CA GLU A 114 4.73 -30.54 1.14
C GLU A 114 3.68 -30.11 2.19
N LYS A 115 3.40 -30.96 3.18
CA LYS A 115 2.43 -30.65 4.24
C LYS A 115 2.93 -29.59 5.24
N ALA A 116 4.24 -29.38 5.32
CA ALA A 116 4.85 -28.30 6.11
C ALA A 116 4.88 -26.96 5.36
N ALA A 117 4.96 -26.97 4.03
CA ALA A 117 4.88 -25.77 3.19
C ALA A 117 3.49 -25.09 3.26
N ALA A 118 2.43 -25.85 3.51
CA ALA A 118 1.04 -25.38 3.54
C ALA A 118 0.62 -24.56 4.78
N LYS A 119 1.57 -24.11 5.63
CA LYS A 119 1.27 -23.32 6.86
C LYS A 119 2.27 -22.19 7.17
N SER A 120 3.19 -21.87 6.27
CA SER A 120 4.08 -20.71 6.48
C SER A 120 3.45 -19.43 5.94
N ARG A 121 3.53 -18.34 6.72
CA ARG A 121 3.20 -16.98 6.28
C ARG A 121 3.80 -16.68 4.89
N PRO A 122 3.02 -16.15 3.93
CA PRO A 122 3.49 -15.90 2.56
C PRO A 122 4.56 -14.80 2.52
N THR A 123 5.38 -14.79 1.48
CA THR A 123 6.33 -13.72 1.19
C THR A 123 5.73 -12.68 0.23
N ALA A 124 6.25 -11.46 0.24
CA ALA A 124 5.88 -10.42 -0.73
C ALA A 124 6.06 -10.92 -2.18
N ALA A 125 7.14 -11.65 -2.45
CA ALA A 125 7.39 -12.23 -3.77
C ALA A 125 6.34 -13.29 -4.19
N GLN A 126 5.64 -13.95 -3.26
CA GLN A 126 4.50 -14.81 -3.60
C GLN A 126 3.28 -13.98 -4.01
N ALA A 127 2.97 -12.91 -3.29
CA ALA A 127 1.89 -11.98 -3.62
C ALA A 127 2.12 -11.31 -4.99
N ILE A 128 3.32 -10.74 -5.21
CA ILE A 128 3.74 -10.12 -6.48
C ILE A 128 3.62 -11.12 -7.64
N ARG A 129 4.11 -12.36 -7.49
CA ARG A 129 4.01 -13.37 -8.56
C ARG A 129 2.57 -13.73 -8.90
N LEU A 130 1.68 -13.77 -7.91
CA LEU A 130 0.26 -14.03 -8.16
C LEU A 130 -0.41 -12.83 -8.85
N ALA A 131 -0.14 -11.61 -8.39
CA ALA A 131 -0.67 -10.40 -9.02
C ALA A 131 -0.18 -10.28 -10.47
N ARG A 132 1.13 -10.46 -10.71
CA ARG A 132 1.71 -10.47 -12.07
C ARG A 132 1.15 -11.58 -12.97
N SER A 133 0.74 -12.73 -12.44
CA SER A 133 0.12 -13.79 -13.27
C SER A 133 -1.31 -13.47 -13.72
N GLN A 134 -1.89 -12.36 -13.25
CA GLN A 134 -3.18 -11.85 -13.74
C GLN A 134 -3.04 -10.79 -14.85
N VAL A 135 -1.82 -10.34 -15.16
CA VAL A 135 -1.57 -9.31 -16.19
C VAL A 135 -2.14 -9.75 -17.53
N GLY A 136 -2.89 -8.85 -18.18
CA GLY A 136 -3.62 -9.15 -19.41
C GLY A 136 -5.10 -9.50 -19.20
N ILE A 137 -5.55 -9.79 -17.97
CA ILE A 137 -7.00 -9.85 -17.68
C ILE A 137 -7.56 -8.43 -17.80
N GLU A 138 -8.54 -8.26 -18.67
CA GLU A 138 -9.21 -6.99 -18.92
C GLU A 138 -10.73 -7.17 -18.84
N GLU A 139 -11.44 -6.04 -18.78
CA GLU A 139 -12.89 -6.02 -18.74
C GLU A 139 -13.53 -6.61 -19.99
N ASP A 140 -14.68 -7.24 -19.80
CA ASP A 140 -15.52 -7.68 -20.89
C ASP A 140 -16.31 -6.51 -21.53
N GLY A 141 -17.17 -6.82 -22.51
CA GLY A 141 -18.00 -5.81 -23.16
C GLY A 141 -19.07 -5.14 -22.28
N GLY A 142 -19.24 -5.59 -21.03
CA GLY A 142 -20.07 -4.99 -20.00
C GLY A 142 -19.31 -4.17 -18.96
N GLY A 143 -17.97 -4.16 -18.99
CA GLY A 143 -17.14 -3.55 -17.94
C GLY A 143 -16.85 -4.48 -16.76
N GLU A 144 -17.17 -5.78 -16.90
CA GLU A 144 -17.12 -6.76 -15.83
C GLU A 144 -15.85 -7.60 -15.89
N THR A 145 -15.39 -8.08 -14.72
CA THR A 145 -14.24 -8.96 -14.55
C THR A 145 -14.52 -9.99 -13.46
N LYS A 146 -13.75 -11.08 -13.49
CA LYS A 146 -13.76 -12.09 -12.43
C LYS A 146 -13.48 -11.55 -11.02
N PHE A 147 -12.87 -10.36 -10.90
CA PHE A 147 -12.57 -9.74 -9.61
C PHE A 147 -13.82 -9.11 -8.99
N GLN A 148 -14.64 -8.43 -9.79
CA GLN A 148 -15.97 -7.93 -9.37
C GLN A 148 -16.91 -9.11 -9.10
N GLU A 149 -16.95 -10.10 -10.00
CA GLU A 149 -17.73 -11.34 -9.80
C GLU A 149 -17.37 -12.03 -8.49
N TRP A 150 -16.07 -12.25 -8.22
CA TRP A 150 -15.60 -12.82 -6.96
C TRP A 150 -16.00 -11.96 -5.77
N TYR A 151 -15.74 -10.65 -5.82
CA TYR A 151 -15.98 -9.75 -4.71
C TYR A 151 -17.45 -9.81 -4.25
N MET A 152 -18.39 -9.78 -5.20
CA MET A 152 -19.83 -9.92 -4.95
C MET A 152 -20.23 -11.23 -4.24
N THR A 153 -19.43 -12.30 -4.30
CA THR A 153 -19.71 -13.54 -3.55
C THR A 153 -19.36 -13.44 -2.06
N THR A 154 -18.38 -12.59 -1.69
CA THR A 154 -17.75 -12.56 -0.36
C THR A 154 -18.69 -12.09 0.76
N SER A 155 -18.37 -12.42 2.03
CA SER A 155 -19.00 -11.74 3.16
C SER A 155 -18.66 -10.25 3.16
N ARG A 156 -17.43 -9.91 2.76
CA ARG A 156 -16.91 -8.54 2.76
C ARG A 156 -17.76 -7.59 1.91
N ALA A 157 -18.21 -8.00 0.73
CA ALA A 157 -19.14 -7.20 -0.09
C ALA A 157 -20.47 -6.89 0.63
N ARG A 158 -20.93 -7.74 1.54
CA ARG A 158 -22.14 -7.47 2.35
C ARG A 158 -21.85 -6.50 3.50
N GLU A 159 -20.65 -6.58 4.08
CA GLU A 159 -20.17 -5.65 5.12
C GLU A 159 -19.99 -4.24 4.56
N THR A 160 -19.38 -4.10 3.37
CA THR A 160 -19.17 -2.80 2.71
C THR A 160 -20.49 -2.20 2.23
N LEU A 161 -21.44 -2.98 1.70
CA LEU A 161 -22.81 -2.52 1.47
C LEU A 161 -23.54 -2.04 2.74
N ALA A 162 -23.30 -2.70 3.89
CA ALA A 162 -23.89 -2.27 5.16
C ALA A 162 -23.24 -0.99 5.71
N ARG A 163 -21.97 -0.73 5.38
CA ARG A 163 -21.21 0.48 5.73
C ARG A 163 -21.57 1.67 4.83
N ASP A 164 -21.59 1.45 3.52
CA ASP A 164 -21.59 2.50 2.50
C ASP A 164 -22.93 2.66 1.77
N GLY A 165 -23.84 1.68 1.89
CA GLY A 165 -25.07 1.59 1.11
C GLY A 165 -24.86 1.06 -0.31
N GLY A 166 -25.84 1.29 -1.19
CA GLY A 166 -25.81 0.83 -2.59
C GLY A 166 -26.50 -0.53 -2.80
N SER A 167 -26.03 -1.30 -3.80
CA SER A 167 -26.53 -2.63 -4.14
C SER A 167 -25.40 -3.55 -4.57
N LEU A 168 -25.57 -4.87 -4.36
CA LEU A 168 -24.54 -5.87 -4.68
C LEU A 168 -24.18 -5.84 -6.17
N ASP A 169 -25.18 -5.80 -7.05
CA ASP A 169 -25.02 -5.69 -8.51
C ASP A 169 -24.23 -4.43 -8.92
N GLY A 170 -24.20 -3.39 -8.07
CA GLY A 170 -23.44 -2.16 -8.30
C GLY A 170 -21.93 -2.38 -8.35
N TYR A 171 -21.41 -3.43 -7.72
CA TYR A 171 -19.99 -3.79 -7.84
C TYR A 171 -19.62 -4.32 -9.23
N GLY A 172 -20.57 -4.85 -10.00
CA GLY A 172 -20.30 -5.38 -11.35
C GLY A 172 -19.76 -4.34 -12.35
N ASP A 173 -20.08 -3.06 -12.15
CA ASP A 173 -19.62 -1.92 -12.98
C ASP A 173 -18.81 -0.89 -12.18
N ALA A 174 -18.39 -1.24 -10.95
CA ALA A 174 -17.51 -0.40 -10.15
C ALA A 174 -16.05 -0.53 -10.60
N ASN A 175 -15.25 0.53 -10.40
CA ASN A 175 -13.79 0.45 -10.52
C ASN A 175 -13.25 -0.65 -9.58
N TRP A 176 -12.44 -1.56 -10.11
CA TRP A 176 -12.13 -2.84 -9.48
C TRP A 176 -10.68 -3.01 -9.03
N CYS A 177 -9.89 -1.91 -9.03
CA CYS A 177 -8.50 -1.90 -8.57
C CYS A 177 -8.34 -2.49 -7.16
N ASP A 178 -9.22 -2.11 -6.22
CA ASP A 178 -9.15 -2.57 -4.83
C ASP A 178 -9.71 -3.98 -4.63
N MET A 179 -10.72 -4.35 -5.42
CA MET A 179 -11.22 -5.73 -5.49
C MET A 179 -10.13 -6.69 -6.00
N PHE A 180 -9.28 -6.25 -6.93
CA PHE A 180 -8.12 -7.03 -7.39
C PHE A 180 -7.07 -7.20 -6.28
N VAL A 181 -6.71 -6.15 -5.55
CA VAL A 181 -5.77 -6.25 -4.41
C VAL A 181 -6.33 -7.19 -3.33
N SER A 182 -7.60 -7.02 -2.99
CA SER A 182 -8.35 -7.88 -2.06
C SER A 182 -8.36 -9.35 -2.51
N TRP A 183 -8.56 -9.60 -3.80
CA TRP A 183 -8.50 -10.95 -4.38
C TRP A 183 -7.11 -11.56 -4.24
N VAL A 184 -6.04 -10.80 -4.52
CA VAL A 184 -4.66 -11.29 -4.35
C VAL A 184 -4.42 -11.69 -2.89
N GLY A 185 -4.87 -10.89 -1.92
CA GLY A 185 -4.80 -11.20 -0.49
C GLY A 185 -5.52 -12.50 -0.12
N GLU A 186 -6.74 -12.70 -0.63
CA GLU A 186 -7.54 -13.91 -0.40
C GLU A 186 -6.88 -15.16 -0.96
N GLN A 187 -6.40 -15.11 -2.21
CA GLN A 187 -5.80 -16.26 -2.89
C GLN A 187 -4.51 -16.76 -2.23
N ILE A 188 -3.77 -15.89 -1.52
CA ILE A 188 -2.58 -16.29 -0.74
C ILE A 188 -2.91 -16.59 0.74
N GLY A 189 -4.19 -16.55 1.13
CA GLY A 189 -4.65 -16.79 2.50
C GLY A 189 -4.19 -15.72 3.50
N PHE A 190 -4.19 -14.45 3.09
CA PHE A 190 -3.55 -13.34 3.82
C PHE A 190 -4.40 -12.06 3.89
N SER A 191 -5.71 -12.17 3.68
CA SER A 191 -6.70 -11.08 3.76
C SER A 191 -6.65 -10.32 5.09
N GLU A 192 -6.42 -11.00 6.21
CA GLU A 192 -6.21 -10.42 7.56
C GLU A 192 -5.01 -9.46 7.66
N GLN A 193 -4.17 -9.40 6.63
CA GLN A 193 -2.88 -8.69 6.63
C GLN A 193 -2.74 -7.77 5.41
N VAL A 194 -3.34 -8.16 4.28
CA VAL A 194 -3.49 -7.34 3.07
C VAL A 194 -4.66 -6.36 3.19
N GLY A 195 -5.66 -6.67 4.00
CA GLY A 195 -6.96 -5.97 3.98
C GLY A 195 -7.86 -6.51 2.86
N SER A 196 -9.11 -6.04 2.83
CA SER A 196 -10.08 -6.38 1.79
C SER A 196 -11.18 -5.32 1.72
N ASP A 197 -11.33 -4.63 0.59
CA ASP A 197 -12.36 -3.63 0.37
C ASP A 197 -12.65 -3.44 -1.13
N ALA A 198 -13.69 -2.66 -1.44
CA ALA A 198 -13.95 -2.16 -2.79
C ALA A 198 -13.68 -0.65 -2.90
N TRP A 199 -13.53 0.04 -1.76
CA TRP A 199 -13.30 1.48 -1.69
C TRP A 199 -11.90 1.78 -1.14
N THR A 200 -11.05 2.30 -2.03
CA THR A 200 -9.64 2.62 -1.80
C THR A 200 -9.37 3.44 -0.54
N VAL A 201 -10.18 4.48 -0.28
CA VAL A 201 -10.07 5.34 0.91
C VAL A 201 -10.30 4.55 2.19
N ALA A 202 -11.32 3.68 2.22
CA ALA A 202 -11.60 2.83 3.38
C ALA A 202 -10.49 1.81 3.62
N HIS A 203 -9.89 1.28 2.54
CA HIS A 203 -8.77 0.35 2.65
C HIS A 203 -7.48 1.03 3.17
N ALA A 204 -7.18 2.25 2.71
CA ALA A 204 -6.09 3.05 3.25
C ALA A 204 -6.29 3.37 4.75
N ARG A 205 -7.50 3.78 5.14
CA ARG A 205 -7.87 3.97 6.56
C ARG A 205 -7.73 2.68 7.39
N TRP A 206 -8.11 1.52 6.85
CA TRP A 206 -7.89 0.23 7.50
C TRP A 206 -6.40 -0.02 7.81
N PHE A 207 -5.49 0.26 6.87
CA PHE A 207 -4.05 0.16 7.12
C PHE A 207 -3.57 1.16 8.21
N GLN A 208 -4.13 2.37 8.26
CA GLN A 208 -3.82 3.34 9.32
C GLN A 208 -4.29 2.85 10.69
N GLU A 209 -5.53 2.39 10.81
CA GLU A 209 -6.13 1.82 12.03
C GLU A 209 -5.35 0.62 12.57
N HIS A 210 -4.76 -0.19 11.68
CA HIS A 210 -3.95 -1.36 12.03
C HIS A 210 -2.46 -1.03 12.27
N GLY A 211 -2.06 0.24 12.26
CA GLY A 211 -0.68 0.67 12.51
C GLY A 211 0.30 0.25 11.41
N ARG A 212 -0.18 0.12 10.17
CA ARG A 212 0.52 -0.46 9.02
C ARG A 212 0.58 0.48 7.81
N TRP A 213 0.41 1.77 8.03
CA TRP A 213 0.56 2.82 7.04
C TRP A 213 1.96 3.44 7.07
N GLY A 214 2.46 3.91 5.93
CA GLY A 214 3.68 4.73 5.85
C GLY A 214 3.98 5.23 4.44
N THR A 215 5.18 5.75 4.24
CA THR A 215 5.57 6.54 3.07
C THR A 215 6.72 5.95 2.23
N GLU A 216 7.34 4.85 2.66
CA GLU A 216 8.43 4.20 1.91
C GLU A 216 7.87 3.04 1.05
N PRO A 217 8.15 2.98 -0.26
CA PRO A 217 7.80 1.85 -1.10
C PRO A 217 8.56 0.59 -0.70
N ARG A 218 7.86 -0.55 -0.67
CA ARG A 218 8.45 -1.87 -0.37
C ARG A 218 7.82 -2.93 -1.27
N PRO A 219 8.56 -3.92 -1.78
CA PRO A 219 7.98 -5.05 -2.51
C PRO A 219 6.80 -5.68 -1.74
N GLY A 220 5.65 -5.79 -2.41
CA GLY A 220 4.40 -6.32 -1.86
C GLY A 220 3.56 -5.34 -1.06
N ALA A 221 4.04 -4.12 -0.78
CA ALA A 221 3.23 -3.07 -0.18
C ALA A 221 2.05 -2.70 -1.09
N ILE A 222 0.93 -2.33 -0.47
CA ILE A 222 -0.23 -1.82 -1.19
C ILE A 222 -0.05 -0.31 -1.33
N VAL A 223 0.06 0.18 -2.55
CA VAL A 223 0.30 1.61 -2.84
C VAL A 223 -1.01 2.28 -3.23
N PHE A 224 -1.24 3.48 -2.70
CA PHE A 224 -2.47 4.26 -2.91
C PHE A 224 -2.14 5.59 -3.60
N PHE A 225 -2.93 5.97 -4.60
CA PHE A 225 -2.65 7.10 -5.48
C PHE A 225 -3.76 8.15 -5.51
N ALA A 226 -3.36 9.42 -5.64
CA ALA A 226 -4.21 10.56 -6.00
C ALA A 226 -3.61 11.21 -7.26
N TRP A 227 -4.37 11.29 -8.35
CA TRP A 227 -3.78 11.61 -9.66
C TRP A 227 -3.44 13.09 -9.86
N ASP A 228 -3.97 13.97 -9.02
CA ASP A 228 -3.65 15.39 -8.95
C ASP A 228 -2.47 15.70 -8.01
N GLY A 229 -1.91 14.70 -7.33
CA GLY A 229 -0.85 14.87 -6.33
C GLY A 229 -1.38 15.24 -4.94
N GLY A 230 -2.66 15.00 -4.65
CA GLY A 230 -3.20 15.11 -3.29
C GLY A 230 -2.44 14.21 -2.29
N GLU A 231 -2.22 14.72 -1.08
CA GLU A 231 -1.53 13.99 0.01
C GLU A 231 -2.52 13.45 1.06
N SER A 232 -3.83 13.70 0.93
CA SER A 232 -4.84 13.19 1.85
C SER A 232 -5.29 11.77 1.49
N VAL A 233 -5.60 10.97 2.50
CA VAL A 233 -6.30 9.68 2.31
C VAL A 233 -7.66 9.85 1.63
N ASP A 234 -8.28 11.02 1.77
CA ASP A 234 -9.56 11.33 1.14
C ASP A 234 -9.43 11.66 -0.37
N ASP A 235 -8.21 11.92 -0.85
CA ASP A 235 -7.89 12.20 -2.25
C ASP A 235 -7.61 10.91 -3.05
N ILE A 236 -7.59 9.74 -2.39
CA ILE A 236 -7.19 8.47 -3.03
C ILE A 236 -8.22 8.00 -4.07
N GLU A 237 -7.79 7.93 -5.33
CA GLU A 237 -8.58 7.47 -6.47
C GLU A 237 -8.26 6.03 -6.91
N HIS A 238 -7.06 5.53 -6.60
CA HIS A 238 -6.58 4.23 -7.12
C HIS A 238 -5.65 3.51 -6.15
N VAL A 239 -5.45 2.21 -6.39
CA VAL A 239 -4.61 1.34 -5.59
C VAL A 239 -3.90 0.30 -6.46
N GLY A 240 -2.69 -0.09 -6.05
CA GLY A 240 -1.89 -1.15 -6.69
C GLY A 240 -1.04 -1.91 -5.69
N MET A 241 -0.28 -2.90 -6.18
CA MET A 241 0.75 -3.58 -5.40
C MET A 241 2.13 -3.20 -5.93
N VAL A 242 3.01 -2.72 -5.05
CA VAL A 242 4.42 -2.44 -5.39
C VAL A 242 5.12 -3.75 -5.73
N VAL A 243 5.79 -3.77 -6.87
CA VAL A 243 6.71 -4.85 -7.25
C VAL A 243 8.09 -4.53 -6.68
N GLU A 244 8.64 -3.37 -7.04
CA GLU A 244 9.92 -2.87 -6.55
C GLU A 244 10.02 -1.35 -6.63
N LYS A 245 10.99 -0.78 -5.91
CA LYS A 245 11.44 0.61 -6.07
C LYS A 245 12.48 0.62 -7.18
N VAL A 246 12.22 1.35 -8.26
CA VAL A 246 13.13 1.46 -9.41
C VAL A 246 14.23 2.47 -9.12
N ASP A 247 13.83 3.64 -8.60
CA ASP A 247 14.72 4.70 -8.12
C ASP A 247 14.00 5.55 -7.05
N ASP A 248 14.58 6.67 -6.63
CA ASP A 248 14.00 7.54 -5.60
C ASP A 248 12.72 8.27 -6.00
N GLY A 249 12.42 8.40 -7.30
CA GLY A 249 11.18 8.99 -7.81
C GLY A 249 10.21 7.97 -8.44
N THR A 250 10.63 6.72 -8.66
CA THR A 250 9.91 5.76 -9.50
C THR A 250 9.72 4.41 -8.83
N ILE A 251 8.48 3.89 -8.88
CA ILE A 251 8.12 2.54 -8.44
C ILE A 251 7.56 1.72 -9.60
N GLU A 252 7.88 0.43 -9.65
CA GLU A 252 7.18 -0.52 -10.53
C GLU A 252 6.06 -1.20 -9.73
N THR A 253 4.90 -1.33 -10.35
CA THR A 253 3.66 -1.79 -9.70
C THR A 253 2.90 -2.75 -10.59
N VAL A 254 2.05 -3.57 -9.97
CA VAL A 254 1.01 -4.34 -10.65
C VAL A 254 -0.35 -3.90 -10.11
N GLU A 255 -1.20 -3.47 -11.03
CA GLU A 255 -2.46 -2.75 -10.75
C GLU A 255 -3.61 -3.44 -11.47
N GLY A 256 -4.77 -3.56 -10.81
CA GLY A 256 -6.04 -3.89 -11.46
C GLY A 256 -6.76 -2.62 -11.92
N ASN A 257 -7.65 -2.71 -12.91
CA ASN A 257 -8.37 -1.59 -13.51
C ASN A 257 -7.47 -0.47 -14.11
N ALA A 258 -6.16 -0.71 -14.23
CA ALA A 258 -5.24 0.16 -14.95
C ALA A 258 -5.44 -0.03 -16.46
N ASP A 259 -5.83 1.04 -17.16
CA ASP A 259 -6.23 0.97 -18.57
C ASP A 259 -7.34 -0.08 -18.82
N ASN A 260 -8.32 -0.16 -17.90
CA ASN A 260 -9.41 -1.15 -17.83
C ASN A 260 -8.95 -2.63 -17.72
N ALA A 261 -7.75 -2.86 -17.18
CA ALA A 261 -7.14 -4.18 -17.12
C ALA A 261 -6.16 -4.37 -15.95
N VAL A 262 -5.63 -5.58 -15.80
CA VAL A 262 -4.43 -5.82 -14.99
C VAL A 262 -3.20 -5.50 -15.83
N ARG A 263 -2.41 -4.55 -15.35
CA ARG A 263 -1.19 -4.07 -16.03
C ARG A 263 -0.03 -3.98 -15.04
N VAL A 264 1.19 -4.06 -15.56
CA VAL A 264 2.40 -3.59 -14.86
C VAL A 264 2.61 -2.13 -15.27
N LYS A 265 2.88 -1.25 -14.31
CA LYS A 265 3.04 0.19 -14.52
C LYS A 265 4.23 0.70 -13.73
N GLU A 266 5.09 1.48 -14.36
CA GLU A 266 5.98 2.41 -13.66
C GLU A 266 5.16 3.66 -13.28
N ARG A 267 5.32 4.14 -12.05
CA ARG A 267 4.59 5.30 -11.49
C ARG A 267 5.58 6.22 -10.80
N SER A 268 5.37 7.54 -10.95
CA SER A 268 6.06 8.50 -10.08
C SER A 268 5.55 8.36 -8.65
N THR A 269 6.43 8.54 -7.67
CA THR A 269 6.07 8.68 -6.25
C THR A 269 5.36 9.99 -5.95
N ASP A 270 5.41 11.01 -6.83
CA ASP A 270 4.74 12.31 -6.65
C ASP A 270 3.20 12.22 -6.61
N VAL A 271 2.62 11.12 -7.07
CA VAL A 271 1.17 10.85 -7.06
C VAL A 271 0.77 9.79 -6.03
N VAL A 272 1.65 9.47 -5.09
CA VAL A 272 1.43 8.47 -4.04
C VAL A 272 1.06 9.12 -2.72
N VAL A 273 -0.13 8.79 -2.21
CA VAL A 273 -0.62 9.22 -0.89
C VAL A 273 0.06 8.42 0.23
N GLY A 274 0.38 7.16 -0.03
CA GLY A 274 1.14 6.31 0.88
C GLY A 274 0.98 4.81 0.62
N TYR A 275 1.46 4.04 1.59
CA TYR A 275 1.62 2.59 1.47
C TYR A 275 1.05 1.85 2.68
N GLY A 276 0.25 0.82 2.41
CA GLY A 276 -0.12 -0.22 3.35
C GLY A 276 0.91 -1.35 3.40
N TYR A 277 1.25 -1.82 4.60
CA TYR A 277 2.28 -2.84 4.84
C TYR A 277 1.69 -4.15 5.39
N PRO A 278 1.39 -5.14 4.53
CA PRO A 278 1.16 -6.51 4.98
C PRO A 278 2.43 -7.08 5.59
N ASP A 279 2.32 -7.74 6.74
CA ASP A 279 3.46 -8.32 7.47
C ASP A 279 3.90 -9.65 6.83
N TYR A 280 4.40 -9.60 5.59
CA TYR A 280 4.91 -10.77 4.88
C TYR A 280 6.09 -11.41 5.60
N ARG A 281 6.30 -12.72 5.36
CA ARG A 281 7.55 -13.36 5.74
C ARG A 281 8.70 -12.83 4.87
N SER A 282 9.83 -12.55 5.53
CA SER A 282 11.13 -12.29 4.90
C SER A 282 11.67 -13.51 4.13
#